data_AF-A0A1D1VMS8-F1
#
_entry.id   AF-A0A1D1VMS8-F1
#
_cell.length_a   1.000
_cell.length_b   1.000
_cell.length_c   1.000
_cell.angle_alpha   90.00
_cell.angle_beta   90.00
_cell.angle_gamma   90.00
#
_symmetry.space_group_name_H-M   'P 1'
#
loop_
_entity.id
_entity.type
_entity.pdbx_description
1 polymer ?
#
loop_
_entity_poly.entity_id
_entity_poly.type
_entity_poly.pdbx_seq_one_letter_code
_entity_poly.pdbx_strand_id
1 'polypeptide(L)' 'MPAPRNPDFYNYRSNPEVIKYQGFDVMTRQVAGDFAAWQQDKLPGKPDDRVQYAIVLHSTKRVVGNCTINL' A
#
# COMPACT_ATOMS: atom_id res chain seq x y z
N MET A 1 -7.99 12.97 -11.45
CA MET A 1 -7.76 11.62 -11.99
C MET A 1 -8.11 10.64 -10.88
N PRO A 2 -9.09 9.72 -11.02
CA PRO A 2 -9.33 8.74 -9.97
C PRO A 2 -8.11 7.82 -9.86
N ALA A 3 -7.67 7.53 -8.63
CA ALA A 3 -6.53 6.67 -8.34
C ALA A 3 -6.59 5.40 -9.18
N PRO A 4 -5.48 4.97 -9.82
CA PRO A 4 -5.48 3.70 -10.52
C PRO A 4 -5.87 2.64 -9.50
N ARG A 5 -6.99 1.94 -9.76
CA ARG A 5 -7.30 0.67 -9.10
C ARG A 5 -6.08 -0.20 -9.37
N ASN A 6 -5.15 -0.24 -8.43
CA ASN A 6 -3.86 -0.86 -8.64
C ASN A 6 -4.01 -2.33 -8.23
N PRO A 7 -4.29 -3.25 -9.17
CA PRO A 7 -4.44 -4.66 -8.82
C PRO A 7 -3.16 -5.21 -8.18
N ASP A 8 -2.01 -4.60 -8.44
CA ASP A 8 -0.73 -5.06 -7.93
C ASP A 8 -0.63 -4.87 -6.42
N PHE A 9 -1.19 -3.78 -5.86
CA PHE A 9 -1.19 -3.59 -4.41
C PHE A 9 -2.04 -4.66 -3.70
N TYR A 10 -3.23 -4.94 -4.23
CA TYR A 10 -4.07 -6.04 -3.73
C TYR A 10 -3.34 -7.39 -3.87
N ASN A 11 -2.83 -7.72 -5.06
CA ASN A 11 -2.15 -8.98 -5.30
C ASN A 11 -0.92 -9.18 -4.39
N TYR A 12 -0.15 -8.11 -4.15
CA TYR A 12 0.98 -8.12 -3.22
C TYR A 12 0.51 -8.37 -1.77
N ARG A 13 -0.50 -7.64 -1.29
CA ARG A 13 -0.98 -7.78 0.09
C ARG A 13 -1.81 -9.03 0.34
N SER A 14 -2.37 -9.63 -0.70
CA SER A 14 -3.08 -10.91 -0.63
C SER A 14 -2.18 -12.11 -0.87
N ASN A 15 -0.87 -11.92 -1.11
CA ASN A 15 0.08 -13.01 -1.26
C ASN A 15 0.33 -13.68 0.11
N PRO A 16 0.05 -14.99 0.29
CA PRO A 16 0.26 -15.70 1.56
C PRO A 16 1.69 -15.59 2.10
N GLU A 17 2.68 -15.56 1.19
CA GLU A 17 4.10 -15.44 1.56
C GLU A 17 4.46 -14.04 2.05
N VAL A 18 3.60 -13.06 1.82
CA VAL A 18 3.75 -11.69 2.33
C VAL A 18 2.91 -11.52 3.60
N ILE A 19 1.66 -12.01 3.61
CA ILE A 19 0.71 -11.88 4.73
C ILE A 19 1.34 -12.37 6.05
N LYS A 20 2.12 -13.45 6.02
CA LYS A 20 2.79 -14.01 7.22
C LYS A 20 3.68 -13.01 7.98
N TYR A 21 4.12 -11.94 7.32
CA TYR A 21 4.94 -10.88 7.91
C TYR A 21 4.19 -9.57 8.09
N GLN A 22 2.92 -9.50 7.69
CA GLN A 22 2.10 -8.30 7.85
C GLN A 22 1.32 -8.37 9.16
N GLY A 23 1.28 -7.26 9.90
CA GLY A 23 0.37 -7.09 11.04
C GLY A 23 -1.07 -6.77 10.62
N PHE A 24 -1.45 -7.06 9.38
CA PHE A 24 -2.77 -6.74 8.81
C PHE A 24 -3.45 -8.02 8.34
N ASP A 25 -4.77 -8.06 8.51
CA ASP A 25 -5.61 -9.15 8.03
C ASP A 25 -5.76 -9.12 6.49
N VAL A 26 -6.27 -10.20 5.92
CA VAL A 26 -6.50 -10.34 4.47
C VAL A 26 -7.42 -9.22 3.98
N MET A 27 -6.87 -8.30 3.18
CA MET A 27 -7.66 -7.23 2.58
C MET A 27 -8.44 -7.71 1.35
N THR A 28 -9.68 -7.25 1.19
CA THR A 28 -10.44 -7.40 -0.07
C THR A 28 -9.98 -6.36 -1.11
N ARG A 29 -10.35 -6.54 -2.38
CA ARG A 29 -10.04 -5.56 -3.45
C ARG A 29 -10.58 -4.16 -3.14
N GLN A 30 -11.75 -4.08 -2.52
CA GLN A 30 -12.37 -2.82 -2.13
C GLN A 30 -11.57 -2.17 -1.00
N VAL A 31 -11.27 -2.92 0.06
CA VAL A 31 -10.45 -2.43 1.19
C VAL A 31 -9.08 -1.94 0.72
N ALA A 32 -8.45 -2.66 -0.22
CA ALA A 32 -7.17 -2.24 -0.81
C ALA A 32 -7.29 -0.91 -1.59
N GLY A 33 -8.38 -0.70 -2.31
CA GLY A 33 -8.67 0.55 -3.02
C GLY A 33 -8.92 1.72 -2.08
N ASP A 34 -9.77 1.51 -1.07
CA ASP A 34 -10.09 2.51 -0.05
C ASP A 34 -8.85 2.90 0.76
N PHE A 35 -8.02 1.91 1.11
CA PHE A 35 -6.76 2.13 1.80
C PHE A 35 -5.78 2.95 0.95
N ALA A 36 -5.65 2.63 -0.34
CA ALA A 36 -4.79 3.40 -1.24
C ALA A 36 -5.25 4.86 -1.34
N ALA A 37 -6.56 5.09 -1.51
CA ALA A 37 -7.15 6.43 -1.54
C ALA A 37 -6.88 7.20 -0.24
N TRP A 38 -7.04 6.55 0.92
CA TRP A 38 -6.77 7.14 2.24
C TRP A 38 -5.30 7.53 2.46
N GLN A 39 -4.36 6.89 1.75
CA GLN A 39 -2.93 7.22 1.83
C GLN A 39 -2.50 8.35 0.88
N GLN A 40 -3.26 8.65 -0.18
CA GLN A 40 -2.76 9.53 -1.26
C GLN A 40 -2.39 10.94 -0.81
N ASP A 41 -3.16 11.49 0.12
CA ASP A 41 -2.98 12.88 0.58
C ASP A 41 -2.21 12.97 1.90
N LYS A 42 -1.66 11.84 2.37
CA LYS A 42 -0.89 11.80 3.62
C LYS A 42 0.55 12.20 3.38
N LEU A 43 1.00 13.19 4.15
CA LEU A 43 2.38 13.59 4.21
C LEU A 43 2.90 13.39 5.64
N PRO A 44 4.12 12.87 5.81
CA PRO A 44 4.73 12.76 7.12
C PRO A 44 5.04 14.19 7.63
N GLY A 45 4.58 14.54 8.83
CA GLY A 45 4.79 15.89 9.35
C GLY A 45 4.77 16.04 10.88
N LYS A 46 4.38 15.00 11.61
CA LYS A 46 4.33 14.99 13.08
C LYS A 46 4.93 13.69 13.63
N PRO A 47 5.46 13.71 14.86
CA PRO A 47 5.81 12.47 15.57
C PRO A 47 4.61 11.51 15.59
N ASP A 48 4.89 10.22 15.45
CA ASP A 48 3.94 9.12 15.36
C ASP A 48 3.09 9.07 14.07
N ASP A 49 3.35 9.94 13.09
CA ASP A 49 2.73 9.83 11.78
C ASP A 49 3.19 8.56 11.07
N ARG A 50 2.21 7.79 10.59
CA ARG A 50 2.44 6.61 9.76
C ARG A 50 1.93 6.85 8.34
N VAL A 51 2.87 7.01 7.42
CA VAL A 51 2.56 7.17 5.99
C VAL A 51 3.05 5.96 5.23
N GLN A 52 2.20 5.41 4.36
CA GLN A 52 2.53 4.22 3.59
C GLN A 52 2.78 4.56 2.13
N TYR A 53 3.95 4.19 1.64
CA TYR A 53 4.39 4.39 0.26
C TYR A 53 4.42 3.06 -0.48
N ALA A 54 3.91 3.06 -1.72
CA ALA A 54 4.06 1.93 -2.61
C ALA A 54 5.48 1.90 -3.21
N ILE A 55 6.08 0.72 -3.26
CA ILE A 55 7.36 0.48 -3.94
C ILE A 55 7.04 0.07 -5.37
N VAL A 56 7.50 0.87 -6.33
CA VAL A 56 7.21 0.69 -7.76
C VAL A 56 8.48 0.26 -8.49
N LEU A 57 8.39 -0.83 -9.24
CA LEU A 57 9.48 -1.25 -10.11
C LEU A 57 9.55 -0.32 -11.32
N HIS A 58 10.68 0.38 -11.49
CA HIS A 58 10.83 1.43 -12.50
C HIS A 58 10.61 0.95 -13.94
N SER A 59 11.04 -0.28 -14.26
CA SER A 59 10.96 -0.86 -15.60
C SER A 59 9.54 -1.22 -16.03
N THR A 60 8.70 -1.67 -15.10
CA THR A 60 7.33 -2.13 -15.39
C THR A 60 6.24 -1.16 -14.92
N LYS A 61 6.61 -0.17 -14.09
CA LYS A 61 5.69 0.72 -13.37
C LYS A 61 4.68 -0.01 -12.48
N ARG A 62 4.97 -1.27 -12.13
CA ARG A 62 4.13 -2.09 -11.27
C ARG A 62 4.51 -1.96 -9.81
N VAL A 63 3.52 -2.05 -8.92
CA VAL A 63 3.78 -2.09 -7.48
C VAL A 63 4.28 -3.48 -7.10
N VAL A 64 5.40 -3.51 -6.37
CA VAL A 64 6.05 -4.75 -5.92
C VAL A 64 6.10 -4.86 -4.40
N GLY A 65 5.64 -3.83 -3.69
CA GLY A 65 5.54 -3.84 -2.24
C GLY A 65 5.12 -2.50 -1.68
N ASN A 66 5.24 -2.34 -0.36
CA ASN A 66 5.07 -1.06 0.29
C ASN A 66 6.07 -0.91 1.45
N CYS A 67 6.31 0.34 1.85
CA CYS A 67 7.04 0.68 3.06
C CYS A 67 6.19 1.65 3.89
N THR A 68 6.23 1.51 5.22
CA THR A 68 5.64 2.49 6.12
C THR A 68 6.77 3.33 6.70
N ILE A 69 6.66 4.64 6.57
CA ILE A 69 7.52 5.58 7.28
C ILE A 69 6.80 5.95 8.57
N ASN A 70 7.49 5.81 9.71
CA ASN A 70 7.06 6.26 11.03
C ASN A 70 8.01 7.37 11.48
N LEU A 71 7.47 8.54 11.80
CA LEU A 71 8.23 9.69 12.32
C LEU A 71 8.32 9.67 13.85
#